data_AF-A0A7J3TCB0-F1
#
_entry.id   AF-A0A7J3TCB0-F1
#
_cell.length_a   1.000
_cell.length_b   1.000
_cell.length_c   1.000
_cell.angle_alpha   90.00
_cell.angle_beta   90.00
_cell.angle_gamma   90.00
#
_symmetry.space_group_name_H-M   'P 1'
#
loop_
_entity.id
_entity.type
_entity.pdbx_description
1 polymer ?
#
loop_
_entity_poly.entity_id
_entity_poly.type
_entity_poly.pdbx_seq_one_letter_code
_entity_poly.pdbx_strand_id
1 'polypeptide(L)'
;MSRNFEECFSELKETEESAAECIHCLKKHGEQIYFDPDLKRIRMGRELYDPKYGHVMQTISDLLKIKSLEDYQEKDREYNLTMY
;
A
#
# COMPACT_ATOMS: atom_id res chain seq x y z
N MET A 1 -19.32 12.51 3.78
CA MET A 1 -17.86 12.55 4.01
C MET A 1 -17.19 12.34 2.67
N SER A 2 -16.46 13.33 2.17
CA SER A 2 -15.59 13.15 1.00
C SER A 2 -14.59 12.04 1.33
N ARG A 3 -14.75 10.88 0.69
CA ARG A 3 -13.86 9.71 0.86
C ARG A 3 -12.57 9.94 0.08
N ASN A 4 -11.83 11.00 0.40
CA ASN A 4 -10.66 11.36 -0.39
C ASN A 4 -9.43 10.63 0.15
N PHE A 5 -9.33 9.34 -0.16
CA PHE A 5 -8.17 8.51 0.20
C PHE A 5 -6.86 9.05 -0.40
N GLU A 6 -6.93 9.94 -1.39
CA GLU A 6 -5.75 10.60 -1.97
C GLU A 6 -4.97 11.40 -0.92
N GLU A 7 -5.63 11.87 0.15
CA GLU A 7 -4.97 12.54 1.27
C GLU A 7 -3.98 11.62 2.02
N CYS A 8 -4.21 10.29 2.00
CA CYS A 8 -3.29 9.32 2.58
C CYS A 8 -1.91 9.33 1.92
N PHE A 9 -1.82 9.75 0.65
CA PHE A 9 -0.54 9.84 -0.05
C PHE A 9 0.22 11.13 0.26
N SER A 10 -0.48 12.18 0.67
CA SER A 10 0.11 13.49 1.01
C SER A 10 1.01 13.41 2.25
N GLU A 11 0.76 12.45 3.12
CA GLU A 11 1.52 12.22 4.36
C GLU A 11 2.66 11.22 4.18
N LEU A 12 2.84 10.66 2.98
CA LEU A 12 3.86 9.65 2.71
C LEU A 12 5.27 10.27 2.77
N LYS A 13 6.09 9.74 3.67
CA LYS A 13 7.52 10.03 3.81
C LYS A 13 8.35 8.86 3.31
N GLU A 14 9.65 9.11 3.08
CA GLU A 14 10.61 8.09 2.64
C GLU A 14 11.03 7.13 3.77
N THR A 15 10.07 6.57 4.51
CA THR A 15 10.31 5.61 5.61
C THR A 15 9.34 4.43 5.54
N GLU A 16 9.76 3.27 6.05
CA GLU A 16 8.92 2.06 6.09
C GLU A 16 7.65 2.27 6.92
N GLU A 17 7.78 2.92 8.08
CA GLU A 17 6.66 3.23 8.99
C GLU A 17 5.60 4.10 8.30
N SER A 18 6.02 5.15 7.58
CA SER A 18 5.09 6.03 6.88
C SER A 18 4.38 5.30 5.72
N ALA A 19 5.08 4.40 5.04
CA ALA A 19 4.49 3.55 4.01
C ALA A 19 3.43 2.59 4.60
N ALA A 20 3.69 2.01 5.77
CA ALA A 20 2.72 1.18 6.49
C ALA A 20 1.50 2.00 6.95
N GLU A 21 1.70 3.19 7.53
CA GLU A 21 0.60 4.09 7.92
C GLU A 21 -0.24 4.52 6.72
N CYS A 22 0.38 4.75 5.56
CA CYS A 22 -0.32 5.03 4.32
C CYS A 22 -1.26 3.87 3.94
N ILE A 23 -0.79 2.61 4.00
CA ILE A 23 -1.63 1.42 3.76
C ILE A 23 -2.79 1.34 4.75
N HIS A 24 -2.56 1.62 6.03
CA HIS A 24 -3.63 1.66 7.04
C HIS A 24 -4.66 2.75 6.73
N CYS A 25 -4.21 3.94 6.35
CA CYS A 25 -5.09 5.03 5.94
C CYS A 25 -5.96 4.61 4.74
N LEU A 26 -5.35 4.04 3.70
CA LEU A 26 -6.06 3.54 2.52
C LEU A 26 -7.11 2.48 2.90
N LYS A 27 -6.76 1.52 3.75
CA LYS A 27 -7.70 0.52 4.27
C LYS A 27 -8.84 1.12 5.09
N LYS A 28 -8.57 2.13 5.94
CA LYS A 28 -9.62 2.87 6.67
C LYS A 28 -10.61 3.57 5.73
N HIS A 29 -10.15 4.01 4.57
CA HIS A 29 -11.00 4.57 3.52
C HIS A 29 -11.73 3.51 2.67
N GLY A 30 -11.49 2.22 2.93
CA GLY A 30 -12.13 1.09 2.24
C GLY A 30 -11.40 0.64 0.97
N GLU A 31 -10.17 1.12 0.74
CA GLU A 31 -9.36 0.67 -0.38
C GLU A 31 -8.82 -0.74 -0.14
N GLN A 32 -8.85 -1.56 -1.20
CA GLN A 32 -8.30 -2.91 -1.15
C GLN A 32 -6.83 -2.87 -1.55
N ILE A 33 -5.96 -3.33 -0.65
CA ILE A 33 -4.51 -3.46 -0.87
C ILE A 33 -4.16 -4.95 -0.84
N TYR A 34 -3.45 -5.43 -1.85
CA TYR A 34 -3.04 -6.82 -1.99
C TYR A 34 -1.68 -6.92 -2.68
N PHE A 35 -0.97 -8.04 -2.46
CA PHE A 35 0.25 -8.33 -3.20
C PHE A 35 -0.08 -8.87 -4.61
N ASP A 36 0.52 -8.29 -5.63
CA ASP A 36 0.43 -8.75 -7.02
C ASP A 36 1.70 -9.56 -7.37
N PRO A 37 1.59 -10.88 -7.60
CA PRO A 37 2.74 -11.75 -7.85
C PRO A 37 3.39 -11.51 -9.22
N ASP A 38 2.63 -11.01 -10.20
CA ASP A 38 3.15 -10.74 -11.54
C ASP A 38 3.99 -9.46 -11.55
N LEU A 39 3.54 -8.44 -10.81
CA LEU A 39 4.25 -7.17 -10.66
C LEU A 39 5.25 -7.17 -9.49
N LYS A 40 5.23 -8.21 -8.65
CA LYS A 40 6.12 -8.36 -7.47
C LYS A 40 6.07 -7.15 -6.54
N ARG A 41 4.87 -6.61 -6.30
CA ARG A 41 4.66 -5.41 -5.51
C ARG A 41 3.28 -5.40 -4.89
N ILE A 42 3.03 -4.47 -3.97
CA ILE A 42 1.69 -4.21 -3.48
C ILE A 42 0.91 -3.38 -4.51
N ARG A 43 -0.36 -3.72 -4.68
CA ARG A 43 -1.32 -3.02 -5.53
C ARG A 43 -2.54 -2.58 -4.76
N MET A 44 -3.11 -1.49 -5.23
CA MET A 44 -4.45 -1.06 -4.87
C MET A 44 -5.46 -1.59 -5.90
N GLY A 45 -6.62 -2.08 -5.44
CA GLY A 45 -7.70 -2.57 -6.32
C GLY A 45 -8.15 -1.56 -7.37
N ARG A 46 -8.10 -0.26 -7.05
CA ARG A 46 -8.38 0.81 -8.00
C ARG A 46 -7.45 0.87 -9.19
N GLU A 47 -6.20 0.40 -9.07
CA GLU A 47 -5.26 0.37 -10.20
C GLU A 47 -5.75 -0.48 -11.38
N LEU A 48 -6.75 -1.32 -11.18
CA LEU A 48 -7.41 -2.06 -12.28
C LEU A 48 -8.22 -1.14 -13.21
N TYR A 49 -8.67 0.00 -12.72
CA TYR A 49 -9.52 0.95 -13.45
C TYR A 49 -8.88 2.33 -13.61
N ASP A 50 -7.99 2.72 -12.69
CA ASP A 50 -7.26 3.98 -12.71
C ASP A 50 -5.76 3.73 -12.46
N PRO A 51 -4.93 3.64 -13.52
CA PRO A 51 -3.51 3.31 -13.41
C PRO A 51 -2.67 4.44 -12.82
N LYS A 52 -3.20 5.65 -12.61
CA LYS A 52 -2.42 6.80 -12.14
C LYS A 52 -1.78 6.58 -10.75
N TYR A 53 -2.36 5.70 -9.95
CA TYR A 53 -1.86 5.36 -8.61
C TYR A 53 -0.70 4.36 -8.61
N GLY A 54 -0.38 3.74 -9.75
CA GLY A 54 0.63 2.70 -9.82
C GLY A 54 2.03 3.16 -9.41
N HIS A 55 2.40 4.41 -9.74
CA HIS A 55 3.68 4.96 -9.31
C HIS A 55 3.77 5.08 -7.78
N VAL A 56 2.72 5.59 -7.13
CA VAL A 56 2.71 5.77 -5.67
C VAL A 56 2.71 4.41 -4.96
N MET A 57 1.94 3.44 -5.46
CA MET A 57 1.94 2.09 -4.92
C MET A 57 3.28 1.38 -5.13
N GLN A 58 3.98 1.64 -6.24
CA GLN A 58 5.36 1.18 -6.43
C GLN A 58 6.28 1.78 -5.36
N THR A 59 6.21 3.10 -5.12
CA THR A 59 7.01 3.75 -4.06
C THR A 59 6.76 3.12 -2.69
N ILE A 60 5.50 2.88 -2.32
CA ILE A 60 5.14 2.22 -1.05
C ILE A 60 5.74 0.80 -0.98
N SER A 61 5.68 0.06 -2.10
CA SER A 61 6.26 -1.28 -2.21
C SER A 61 7.78 -1.28 -2.01
N ASP A 62 8.45 -0.31 -2.62
CA ASP A 62 9.91 -0.15 -2.54
C ASP A 62 10.34 0.26 -1.13
N LEU A 63 9.60 1.18 -0.49
CA LEU A 63 9.84 1.59 0.88
C LEU A 63 9.69 0.40 1.84
N LEU A 64 8.63 -0.39 1.70
CA LEU A 64 8.43 -1.59 2.52
C LEU A 64 9.30 -2.78 2.08
N LYS A 65 10.11 -2.62 1.03
CA LYS A 65 10.99 -3.66 0.46
C LYS A 65 10.26 -4.94 0.07
N ILE A 66 9.01 -4.83 -0.39
CA ILE A 66 8.17 -5.96 -0.76
C ILE A 66 8.44 -6.34 -2.21
N LYS A 67 9.05 -7.51 -2.45
CA LYS A 67 9.34 -8.06 -3.78
C LYS A 67 8.80 -9.48 -3.98
N SER A 68 8.29 -10.07 -2.91
CA SER A 68 7.76 -11.43 -2.87
C SER A 68 6.57 -11.52 -1.93
N LEU A 69 5.84 -12.63 -2.01
CA LEU A 69 4.76 -12.91 -1.08
C LEU A 69 5.29 -13.09 0.35
N GLU A 70 6.49 -13.68 0.48
CA GLU A 70 7.17 -13.81 1.77
C GLU A 70 7.46 -12.43 2.38
N ASP A 71 8.01 -11.48 1.61
CA ASP A 71 8.28 -10.11 2.11
C ASP A 71 6.98 -9.42 2.55
N TYR A 72 5.90 -9.60 1.77
CA TYR A 72 4.59 -9.04 2.12
C TYR A 72 4.08 -9.60 3.44
N GLN A 73 4.17 -10.91 3.65
CA GLN A 73 3.76 -11.55 4.90
C GLN A 73 4.64 -11.17 6.09
N GLU A 74 5.94 -10.96 5.88
CA GLU A 74 6.85 -10.49 6.93
C GLU A 74 6.48 -9.06 7.36
N LYS A 75 6.29 -8.15 6.40
CA LYS A 75 5.87 -6.77 6.67
C LYS A 75 4.47 -6.68 7.25
N ASP A 76 3.57 -7.58 6.85
CA ASP A 76 2.25 -7.70 7.46
C ASP A 76 2.35 -8.08 8.95
N ARG A 77 3.25 -8.98 9.33
CA ARG A 77 3.48 -9.32 10.74
C ARG A 77 4.13 -8.19 11.53
N GLU A 78 5.04 -7.45 10.89
CA GLU A 78 5.77 -6.33 11.51
C GLU A 78 4.86 -5.12 11.76
N TYR A 79 4.05 -4.76 10.77
CA TYR A 79 3.26 -3.51 10.77
C TYR A 79 1.74 -3.70 10.81
N ASN A 80 1.24 -4.95 10.86
CA ASN A 80 -0.19 -5.29 10.74
C ASN A 80 -0.84 -4.62 9.50
N LEU A 81 -0.25 -4.82 8.32
CA LEU A 81 -0.69 -4.18 7.08
C LEU A 81 -2.13 -4.56 6.72
N THR A 82 -2.54 -5.78 7.02
CA THR A 82 -3.86 -6.33 6.76
C THR A 82 -4.93 -5.80 7.72
N MET A 83 -4.52 -5.31 8.89
CA MET A 83 -5.38 -4.82 9.98
C MET A 83 -6.35 -5.90 10.52
N TYR A 84 -5.87 -7.13 10.71
CA TYR A 84 -6.59 -8.19 11.44
C TYR A 84 -6.55 -7.96 12.96
#